data_AF-A0AAD4KLZ2-F1
#
_entry.id   AF-A0AAD4KLZ2-F1
#
_cell.length_a   1.000
_cell.length_b   1.000
_cell.length_c   1.000
_cell.angle_alpha   90.00
_cell.angle_beta   90.00
_cell.angle_gamma   90.00
#
_symmetry.space_group_name_H-M   'P 1'
#
loop_
_entity.id
_entity.type
_entity.pdbx_description
1 polymer ?
#
loop_
_entity_poly.entity_id
_entity_poly.type
_entity_poly.pdbx_seq_one_letter_code
_entity_poly.pdbx_strand_id
1 'polypeptide(L)'
;QLELATSVRACAEELKSKTRSMNISIGNVGVMASPKGRTVDGFETQFGTKHIAHFLLFYLVKPLLPSSSTSVFHSRAVYLSSSAHRTSSVQFDNLGLEGEYEPWKPYRQTKTTNLWTASQIE
;
A
#
# COMPACT_ATOMS: atom_id res chain seq x y z
N GLN A 1 -5.06 12.15 -13.88
CA GLN A 1 -5.41 10.93 -13.11
C GLN A 1 -4.12 10.17 -12.85
N LEU A 2 -3.99 9.44 -11.73
CA LEU A 2 -2.73 8.80 -11.32
C LEU A 2 -2.54 7.46 -12.06
N GLU A 3 -1.45 7.29 -12.81
CA GLU A 3 -0.98 6.00 -13.33
C GLU A 3 -0.18 5.27 -12.24
N LEU A 4 -0.89 4.49 -11.44
CA LEU A 4 -0.38 3.89 -10.22
C LEU A 4 0.75 2.91 -10.53
N ALA A 5 0.53 1.96 -11.44
CA ALA A 5 1.49 0.89 -11.70
C ALA A 5 2.77 1.43 -12.36
N THR A 6 2.62 2.30 -13.37
CA THR A 6 3.75 2.94 -14.07
C THR A 6 4.58 3.78 -13.11
N SER A 7 3.94 4.66 -12.33
CA SER A 7 4.63 5.55 -11.40
C SER A 7 5.36 4.78 -10.29
N VAL A 8 4.72 3.76 -9.71
CA VAL A 8 5.33 2.94 -8.65
C VAL A 8 6.53 2.15 -9.18
N ARG A 9 6.45 1.61 -10.39
CA ARG A 9 7.59 0.91 -11.02
C ARG A 9 8.75 1.85 -11.30
N ALA A 10 8.48 3.04 -11.84
CA ALA A 10 9.51 4.05 -12.06
C ALA A 10 10.21 4.45 -10.75
N CYS A 11 9.43 4.66 -9.68
CA CYS A 11 9.98 4.94 -8.34
C CYS A 11 10.88 3.79 -7.83
N ALA A 12 10.45 2.54 -7.97
CA ALA A 12 11.25 1.40 -7.54
C ALA A 12 12.58 1.28 -8.30
N GLU A 13 12.58 1.50 -9.62
CA GLU A 13 13.80 1.50 -10.42
C GLU A 13 14.72 2.66 -10.08
N GLU A 14 14.17 3.86 -9.85
CA GLU A 14 14.94 5.00 -9.36
C GLU A 14 15.62 4.68 -8.02
N LEU A 15 14.89 4.08 -7.07
CA LEU A 15 15.45 3.68 -5.77
C LEU A 15 16.59 2.66 -5.92
N LYS A 16 16.40 1.63 -6.75
CA LYS A 16 17.42 0.61 -7.03
C LYS A 16 18.67 1.16 -7.73
N SER A 17 18.51 2.23 -8.50
CA SER A 17 19.67 2.90 -9.13
C SER A 17 20.49 3.72 -8.12
N LYS A 18 19.86 4.21 -7.06
CA LYS A 18 20.48 5.06 -6.03
C LYS A 18 21.07 4.27 -4.86
N THR A 19 20.53 3.09 -4.54
CA THR A 19 21.02 2.27 -3.42
C THR A 19 20.89 0.78 -3.69
N ARG A 20 21.78 0.01 -3.05
CA ARG A 20 21.76 -1.47 -3.04
C ARG A 20 21.18 -2.05 -1.74
N SER A 21 20.86 -1.17 -0.78
CA SER A 21 20.43 -1.55 0.57
C SER A 21 19.39 -0.59 1.11
N MET A 22 18.36 -1.11 1.78
CA MET A 22 17.29 -0.35 2.41
C MET A 22 16.92 -0.98 3.74
N ASN A 23 17.03 -0.25 4.85
CA ASN A 23 16.72 -0.79 6.17
C ASN A 23 15.22 -0.78 6.50
N ILE A 24 14.49 0.24 6.03
CA ILE A 24 13.10 0.47 6.42
C ILE A 24 12.27 0.86 5.20
N SER A 25 11.14 0.19 5.01
CA SER A 25 10.08 0.59 4.08
C SER A 25 8.82 0.97 4.88
N ILE A 26 8.22 2.12 4.59
CA ILE A 26 7.05 2.62 5.33
C ILE A 26 5.91 2.98 4.35
N GLY A 27 4.84 2.18 4.36
CA GLY A 27 3.59 2.46 3.66
C GLY A 27 2.70 3.41 4.48
N ASN A 28 2.98 4.72 4.43
CA ASN A 28 2.28 5.74 5.22
C ASN A 28 1.25 6.57 4.42
N VAL A 29 1.48 6.81 3.13
CA VAL A 29 0.72 7.80 2.33
C VAL A 29 -0.78 7.55 2.40
N GLY A 30 -1.56 8.62 2.61
CA GLY A 30 -2.99 8.52 2.85
C GLY A 30 -3.79 9.72 2.34
N VAL A 31 -4.66 9.47 1.36
CA VAL A 31 -5.90 10.24 1.16
C VAL A 31 -6.97 9.73 2.13
N MET A 32 -7.93 10.56 2.53
CA MET A 32 -8.96 10.17 3.50
C MET A 32 -10.31 10.72 3.09
N ALA A 33 -11.32 9.84 3.14
CA ALA A 33 -12.73 10.19 2.92
C ALA A 33 -12.94 11.03 1.65
N SER A 34 -12.25 10.66 0.58
CA SER A 34 -12.28 11.38 -0.69
C SER A 34 -13.58 11.07 -1.48
N PRO A 35 -14.01 11.95 -2.39
CA PRO A 35 -15.07 11.64 -3.34
C PRO A 35 -14.74 10.38 -4.16
N LYS A 36 -15.77 9.68 -4.66
CA LYS A 36 -15.59 8.51 -5.52
C LYS A 36 -14.72 8.86 -6.71
N GLY A 37 -13.70 8.04 -6.96
CA GLY A 37 -12.83 8.19 -8.11
C GLY A 37 -12.16 6.87 -8.44
N ARG A 38 -11.45 6.86 -9.56
CA ARG A 38 -10.62 5.74 -9.99
C ARG A 38 -9.24 6.21 -10.41
N THR A 39 -8.24 5.38 -10.17
CA THR A 39 -6.91 5.50 -10.79
C THR A 39 -7.01 5.19 -12.28
N VAL A 40 -5.97 5.52 -13.05
CA VAL A 40 -5.92 5.16 -14.48
C VAL A 40 -5.97 3.64 -14.65
N ASP A 41 -5.36 2.90 -13.72
CA ASP A 41 -5.36 1.43 -13.68
C ASP A 41 -6.70 0.81 -13.22
N GLY A 42 -7.74 1.62 -12.98
CA GLY A 42 -9.09 1.15 -12.67
C GLY A 42 -9.38 0.83 -11.20
N PHE A 43 -8.43 1.05 -10.29
CA PHE A 43 -8.67 0.88 -8.85
C PHE A 43 -9.45 2.07 -8.27
N GLU A 44 -10.28 1.84 -7.25
CA GLU A 44 -10.83 2.93 -6.44
C GLU A 44 -9.69 3.77 -5.85
N THR A 45 -9.82 5.09 -5.87
CA THR A 45 -8.72 6.03 -5.54
C THR A 45 -8.06 5.75 -4.19
N GLN A 46 -8.82 5.60 -3.11
CA GLN A 46 -8.25 5.39 -1.77
C GLN A 46 -7.59 4.01 -1.66
N PHE A 47 -8.22 2.96 -2.17
CA PHE A 47 -7.69 1.60 -2.14
C PHE A 47 -6.42 1.48 -3.02
N GLY A 48 -6.47 2.03 -4.22
CA GLY A 48 -5.34 2.07 -5.16
C GLY A 48 -4.13 2.79 -4.57
N THR A 49 -4.32 4.04 -4.13
CA THR A 49 -3.21 4.87 -3.63
C THR A 49 -2.64 4.41 -2.30
N LYS A 50 -3.46 3.87 -1.39
CA LYS A 50 -3.04 3.60 -0.01
C LYS A 50 -2.68 2.15 0.25
N HIS A 51 -3.20 1.23 -0.55
CA HIS A 51 -2.93 -0.19 -0.40
C HIS A 51 -2.16 -0.73 -1.60
N ILE A 52 -2.74 -0.68 -2.81
CA ILE A 52 -2.14 -1.31 -4.00
C ILE A 52 -0.77 -0.70 -4.32
N ALA A 53 -0.62 0.63 -4.24
CA ALA A 53 0.66 1.28 -4.49
C ALA A 53 1.75 0.84 -3.50
N HIS A 54 1.43 0.83 -2.20
CA HIS A 54 2.38 0.41 -1.16
C HIS A 54 2.72 -1.08 -1.24
N PHE A 55 1.71 -1.92 -1.54
CA PHE A 55 1.91 -3.34 -1.77
C PHE A 55 2.88 -3.57 -2.93
N LEU A 56 2.58 -2.98 -4.10
CA LEU A 56 3.43 -3.10 -5.29
C LEU A 56 4.84 -2.57 -5.04
N LEU A 57 4.97 -1.39 -4.43
CA LEU A 57 6.27 -0.80 -4.12
C LEU A 57 7.09 -1.72 -3.22
N PHE A 58 6.50 -2.23 -2.14
CA PHE A 58 7.16 -3.15 -1.22
C PHE A 58 7.75 -4.35 -1.94
N TYR A 59 6.96 -5.05 -2.78
CA TYR A 59 7.47 -6.23 -3.49
C TYR A 59 8.57 -5.89 -4.51
N LEU A 60 8.50 -4.71 -5.14
CA LEU A 60 9.54 -4.27 -6.07
C LEU A 60 10.86 -3.96 -5.37
N VAL A 61 10.82 -3.43 -4.14
CA VAL A 61 12.02 -3.06 -3.37
C VAL A 61 12.42 -4.09 -2.31
N LYS A 62 11.60 -5.13 -2.08
CA LYS A 62 11.83 -6.19 -1.09
C LYS A 62 13.25 -6.76 -1.15
N PRO A 63 13.87 -7.02 -2.31
CA PRO A 63 15.25 -7.52 -2.37
C PRO A 63 16.30 -6.60 -1.72
N LEU A 64 16.02 -5.30 -1.56
CA LEU A 64 16.91 -4.34 -0.90
C LEU A 64 16.84 -4.41 0.63
N LEU A 65 15.80 -5.03 1.20
CA LEU A 65 15.62 -5.14 2.65
C LEU A 65 16.59 -6.17 3.27
N PRO A 66 16.66 -7.43 2.81
CA PRO A 66 17.58 -8.42 3.38
C PRO A 66 19.05 -8.02 3.25
N SER A 67 19.45 -7.31 2.20
CA SER A 67 20.84 -6.89 1.99
C SER A 67 21.36 -5.93 3.06
N SER A 68 20.47 -5.34 3.85
CA SER A 68 20.80 -4.41 4.93
C SER A 68 20.52 -4.99 6.33
N SER A 69 20.04 -6.23 6.41
CA SER A 69 19.82 -6.93 7.67
C SER A 69 21.11 -7.60 8.16
N THR A 70 21.38 -7.47 9.46
CA THR A 70 22.46 -8.14 10.18
C THR A 70 21.89 -8.94 11.35
N SER A 71 22.72 -9.70 12.06
CA SER A 71 22.30 -10.45 13.27
C SER A 71 21.85 -9.55 14.43
N VAL A 72 22.20 -8.27 14.41
CA VAL A 72 21.85 -7.29 15.46
C VAL A 72 20.91 -6.19 14.98
N PHE A 73 20.67 -6.10 13.67
CA PHE A 73 19.80 -5.10 13.06
C PHE A 73 18.95 -5.72 11.95
N HIS A 74 17.65 -5.84 12.18
CA HIS A 74 16.71 -6.37 11.19
C HIS A 74 16.03 -5.25 10.41
N SER A 75 15.98 -5.42 9.10
CA SER A 75 15.19 -4.55 8.22
C SER A 75 13.71 -4.71 8.50
N ARG A 76 12.93 -3.66 8.23
CA ARG A 76 11.51 -3.61 8.59
C ARG A 76 10.66 -3.07 7.46
N ALA A 77 9.50 -3.68 7.27
CA ALA A 77 8.42 -3.10 6.50
C ALA A 77 7.29 -2.71 7.45
N VAL A 78 6.82 -1.47 7.34
CA VAL A 78 5.83 -0.88 8.24
C VAL A 78 4.65 -0.40 7.40
N TYR A 79 3.46 -0.92 7.65
CA TYR A 79 2.23 -0.45 7.01
C TYR A 79 1.39 0.35 8.01
N LEU A 80 1.12 1.63 7.71
CA LEU A 80 0.32 2.45 8.60
C LEU A 80 -1.17 2.09 8.47
N SER A 81 -1.72 1.53 9.55
CA SER A 81 -3.16 1.31 9.72
C SER A 81 -3.84 2.48 10.49
N SER A 82 -4.98 2.22 11.11
CA SER A 82 -5.81 3.16 11.89
C SER A 82 -6.86 2.35 12.65
N SER A 83 -7.39 2.87 13.77
CA SER A 83 -8.53 2.30 14.50
C SER A 83 -9.75 2.00 13.61
N ALA A 84 -9.88 2.70 12.48
CA ALA A 84 -10.90 2.52 11.47
C ALA A 84 -11.02 1.08 10.92
N HIS A 85 -9.94 0.29 10.95
CA HIS A 85 -9.97 -1.13 10.53
C HIS A 85 -11.00 -1.96 11.32
N ARG A 86 -11.29 -1.58 12.58
CA ARG A 86 -12.24 -2.30 13.43
C ARG A 86 -13.69 -2.23 12.94
N THR A 87 -13.97 -1.39 11.95
CA THR A 87 -15.33 -1.08 11.48
C THR A 87 -15.57 -1.45 10.01
N SER A 88 -14.65 -2.19 9.38
CA SER A 88 -14.83 -2.73 8.03
C SER A 88 -13.93 -3.93 7.80
N SER A 89 -14.46 -4.95 7.14
CA SER A 89 -13.64 -5.97 6.48
C SER A 89 -13.29 -5.53 5.05
N VAL A 90 -12.59 -6.38 4.30
CA VAL A 90 -12.31 -6.21 2.87
C VAL A 90 -13.39 -6.91 2.05
N GLN A 91 -14.03 -6.18 1.14
CA GLN A 91 -14.99 -6.74 0.18
C GLN A 91 -14.24 -7.19 -1.08
N PHE A 92 -13.72 -8.42 -1.08
CA PHE A 92 -12.92 -8.94 -2.20
C PHE A 92 -13.70 -9.00 -3.52
N ASP A 93 -15.00 -9.31 -3.47
CA ASP A 93 -15.85 -9.37 -4.66
C ASP A 93 -16.23 -7.98 -5.21
N ASN A 94 -15.97 -6.90 -4.43
CA ASN A 94 -16.29 -5.53 -4.81
C ASN A 94 -15.27 -4.53 -4.23
N LEU A 95 -13.99 -4.70 -4.56
CA LEU A 95 -12.91 -3.82 -4.06
C LEU A 95 -13.12 -2.35 -4.41
N GLY A 96 -13.85 -2.07 -5.50
CA GLY A 96 -14.19 -0.72 -5.95
C GLY A 96 -15.40 -0.09 -5.23
N LEU A 97 -16.13 -0.87 -4.42
CA LEU A 97 -17.38 -0.46 -3.77
C LEU A 97 -18.39 0.12 -4.78
N GLU A 98 -18.54 -0.54 -5.93
CA GLU A 98 -19.52 -0.15 -6.95
C GLU A 98 -20.93 -0.29 -6.40
N GLY A 99 -21.78 0.72 -6.65
CA GLY A 99 -23.12 0.83 -6.07
C GLY A 99 -23.18 1.10 -4.55
N GLU A 100 -22.05 0.99 -3.85
CA GLU A 100 -21.98 1.01 -2.39
C GLU A 100 -21.08 2.11 -1.80
N TYR A 101 -20.52 2.96 -2.68
CA TYR A 101 -19.50 3.92 -2.31
C TYR A 101 -19.99 4.91 -1.25
N GLU A 102 -19.30 4.90 -0.12
CA GLU A 102 -19.42 5.86 0.97
C GLU A 102 -17.99 6.24 1.35
N PRO A 103 -17.59 7.52 1.38
CA PRO A 103 -16.18 7.94 1.48
C PRO A 103 -15.35 7.26 2.58
N TRP A 104 -15.95 6.90 3.71
CA TRP A 104 -15.27 6.19 4.81
C TRP A 104 -15.15 4.68 4.60
N LYS A 105 -16.01 4.02 3.82
CA LYS A 105 -15.88 2.58 3.52
C LYS A 105 -14.53 2.20 2.90
N PRO A 106 -14.07 2.80 1.77
CA PRO A 106 -12.79 2.43 1.17
C PRO A 106 -11.62 2.78 2.09
N TYR A 107 -11.73 3.87 2.87
CA TYR A 107 -10.75 4.21 3.90
C TYR A 107 -10.62 3.07 4.93
N ARG A 108 -11.73 2.61 5.51
CA ARG A 108 -11.75 1.55 6.52
C ARG A 108 -11.23 0.22 5.96
N GLN A 109 -11.71 -0.19 4.78
CA GLN A 109 -11.24 -1.39 4.07
C GLN A 109 -9.73 -1.36 3.84
N THR A 110 -9.19 -0.23 3.39
CA THR A 110 -7.74 -0.06 3.21
C THR A 110 -6.97 -0.30 4.51
N LYS A 111 -7.48 0.22 5.64
CA LYS A 111 -6.82 0.09 6.94
C LYS A 111 -6.81 -1.36 7.44
N THR A 112 -7.86 -2.11 7.16
CA THR A 112 -7.90 -3.56 7.38
C THR A 112 -6.91 -4.28 6.48
N THR A 113 -6.89 -3.96 5.19
CA THR A 113 -5.98 -4.60 4.22
C THR A 113 -4.51 -4.37 4.58
N ASN A 114 -4.14 -3.17 5.04
CA ASN A 114 -2.79 -2.87 5.51
C ASN A 114 -2.35 -3.75 6.70
N LEU A 115 -3.25 -4.08 7.63
CA LEU A 115 -2.94 -4.98 8.75
C LEU A 115 -2.72 -6.42 8.26
N TRP A 116 -3.60 -6.89 7.37
CA TRP A 116 -3.49 -8.22 6.81
C TRP A 116 -2.18 -8.37 6.04
N THR A 117 -1.83 -7.41 5.20
CA THR A 117 -0.55 -7.41 4.49
C THR A 117 0.62 -7.42 5.46
N ALA A 118 0.66 -6.54 6.47
CA ALA A 118 1.73 -6.55 7.45
C ALA A 118 1.88 -7.90 8.19
N SER A 119 0.80 -8.65 8.34
CA SER A 119 0.78 -9.96 9.00
C SER A 119 1.13 -11.13 8.07
N GLN A 120 1.18 -10.90 6.76
CA GLN A 120 1.37 -11.93 5.72
C GLN A 120 2.64 -11.71 4.88
N ILE A 121 3.31 -10.57 5.01
CA ILE A 121 4.58 -10.34 4.32
C ILE A 121 5.68 -11.22 4.92
N GLU A 122 6.30 -12.01 4.06
CA GLU A 122 7.53 -12.77 4.33
C GLU A 122 8.76 -12.03 3.86
#